data_AF-A0A1J5Q4P3-F1
#
_entry.id   AF-A0A1J5Q4P3-F1
#
_cell.length_a   1.000
_cell.length_b   1.000
_cell.length_c   1.000
_cell.angle_alpha   90.00
_cell.angle_beta   90.00
_cell.angle_gamma   90.00
#
_symmetry.space_group_name_H-M   'P 1'
#
loop_
_entity.id
_entity.type
_entity.pdbx_description
1 polymer ?
#
loop_
_entity_poly.entity_id
_entity_poly.type
_entity_poly.pdbx_seq_one_letter_code
_entity_poly.pdbx_strand_id
1 'polypeptide(L)'
;MPRQPFLRAHPDAHYYINQNCIADRPEMASIIARCLLTWSLVDVEMSLILAALLDTRSDAAVAVYLSMQNARAQRDALSSAAAISLSGEELALFKATLALHKASSGDRNDFAHGIFGVVSNEPDQLIWCPSAKFAAWMTRANQRAWNLESDPDPHAPLRNEMFIYTKTDLETIFSQFSFVFDVVSRMHMALSPIHESREFGRKWLLSQPQIQVELNRA
;
A
#
# COMPACT_ATOMS: atom_id res chain seq x y z
N MET A 1 -8.94 -3.93 -2.98
CA MET A 1 -10.29 -4.54 -3.05
C MET A 1 -11.01 -4.38 -1.72
N PRO A 2 -12.36 -4.35 -1.66
CA PRO A 2 -13.04 -4.29 -0.37
C PRO A 2 -12.80 -5.60 0.40
N ARG A 3 -12.13 -5.51 1.54
CA ARG A 3 -11.90 -6.64 2.45
C ARG A 3 -13.24 -7.17 2.96
N GLN A 4 -13.36 -8.49 3.12
CA GLN A 4 -14.61 -9.08 3.61
C GLN A 4 -14.71 -8.91 5.13
N PRO A 5 -15.84 -8.40 5.68
CA PRO A 5 -16.01 -8.32 7.14
C PRO A 5 -15.95 -9.70 7.80
N PHE A 6 -15.18 -9.81 8.88
CA PHE A 6 -14.92 -11.09 9.57
C PHE A 6 -16.20 -11.81 10.00
N LEU A 7 -17.09 -11.12 10.71
CA LEU A 7 -18.33 -11.71 11.26
C LEU A 7 -19.30 -12.23 10.18
N ARG A 8 -19.21 -11.70 8.96
CA ARG A 8 -20.03 -12.21 7.84
C ARG A 8 -19.50 -13.54 7.33
N ALA A 9 -18.18 -13.73 7.34
CA ALA A 9 -17.54 -14.97 6.90
C ALA A 9 -17.53 -16.02 8.01
N HIS A 10 -17.40 -15.59 9.27
CA HIS A 10 -17.04 -16.43 10.42
C HIS A 10 -17.75 -15.99 11.72
N PRO A 11 -19.06 -16.22 11.87
CA PRO A 11 -19.78 -15.80 13.08
C PRO A 11 -19.32 -16.55 14.34
N ASP A 12 -18.94 -17.82 14.20
CA ASP A 12 -18.63 -18.73 15.32
C ASP A 12 -17.19 -19.27 15.28
N ALA A 13 -16.31 -18.71 14.45
CA ALA A 13 -15.00 -19.30 14.23
C ALA A 13 -14.04 -19.05 15.40
N HIS A 14 -13.26 -20.07 15.74
CA HIS A 14 -12.12 -19.93 16.64
C HIS A 14 -10.97 -19.24 15.90
N TYR A 15 -10.52 -18.11 16.47
CA TYR A 15 -9.43 -17.34 15.94
C TYR A 15 -8.48 -16.88 17.03
N TYR A 16 -7.28 -16.48 16.64
CA TYR A 16 -6.34 -15.82 17.53
C TYR A 16 -5.52 -14.76 16.79
N ILE A 17 -5.09 -13.77 17.56
CA ILE A 17 -4.20 -12.70 17.13
C ILE A 17 -2.99 -12.75 18.06
N ASN A 18 -1.81 -12.97 17.50
CA ASN A 18 -0.55 -12.85 18.22
C ASN A 18 0.60 -12.59 17.23
N GLN A 19 1.77 -12.23 17.76
CA GLN A 19 2.95 -11.89 16.94
C GLN A 19 3.43 -13.01 16.00
N ASN A 20 3.17 -14.28 16.33
CA ASN A 20 3.67 -15.45 15.61
C ASN A 20 2.61 -16.11 14.71
N CYS A 21 1.34 -15.70 14.76
CA CYS A 21 0.25 -16.37 14.06
C CYS A 21 0.43 -16.40 12.54
N ILE A 22 1.20 -15.47 11.98
CA ILE A 22 1.49 -15.46 10.55
C ILE A 22 2.40 -16.63 10.13
N ALA A 23 3.16 -17.22 11.06
CA ALA A 23 3.97 -18.42 10.82
C ALA A 23 3.11 -19.64 10.49
N ASP A 24 1.84 -19.65 10.91
CA ASP A 24 0.87 -20.69 10.56
C ASP A 24 0.35 -20.54 9.12
N ARG A 25 0.74 -19.46 8.40
CA ARG A 25 0.34 -19.13 7.04
C ARG A 25 1.55 -18.73 6.18
N PRO A 26 2.56 -19.62 6.02
CA PRO A 26 3.85 -19.25 5.44
C PRO A 26 3.76 -18.71 4.00
N GLU A 27 2.85 -19.25 3.19
CA GLU A 27 2.65 -18.77 1.81
C GLU A 27 2.09 -17.34 1.78
N MET A 28 1.09 -17.05 2.62
CA MET A 28 0.50 -15.71 2.72
C MET A 28 1.49 -14.71 3.32
N ALA A 29 2.28 -15.14 4.31
CA ALA A 29 3.38 -14.36 4.88
C ALA A 29 4.40 -13.96 3.79
N SER A 30 4.77 -14.92 2.94
CA SER A 30 5.68 -14.68 1.81
C SER A 30 5.11 -13.65 0.82
N ILE A 31 3.82 -13.74 0.48
CA ILE A 31 3.18 -12.78 -0.42
C ILE A 31 3.18 -11.37 0.19
N ILE A 32 2.81 -11.22 1.47
CA ILE A 32 2.84 -9.92 2.17
C ILE A 32 4.27 -9.35 2.20
N ALA A 33 5.28 -10.18 2.51
CA ALA A 33 6.67 -9.75 2.50
C ALA A 33 7.11 -9.25 1.12
N ARG A 34 6.72 -9.97 0.04
CA ARG A 34 6.98 -9.53 -1.33
C ARG A 34 6.30 -8.21 -1.67
N CYS A 35 5.06 -7.99 -1.23
CA CYS A 35 4.38 -6.70 -1.38
C CYS A 35 5.18 -5.56 -0.74
N LEU A 36 5.63 -5.73 0.51
CA LEU A 36 6.40 -4.71 1.22
C LEU A 36 7.76 -4.45 0.57
N LEU A 37 8.45 -5.51 0.11
CA LEU A 37 9.72 -5.39 -0.62
C LEU A 37 9.56 -4.65 -1.96
N THR A 38 8.54 -5.00 -2.74
CA THR A 38 8.22 -4.30 -3.99
C THR A 38 7.90 -2.83 -3.74
N TRP A 39 7.17 -2.52 -2.67
CA TRP A 39 6.84 -1.13 -2.37
C TRP A 39 8.08 -0.28 -2.02
N SER A 40 9.08 -0.86 -1.35
CA SER A 40 10.35 -0.16 -1.12
C SER A 40 11.01 0.27 -2.44
N LEU A 41 10.89 -0.53 -3.50
CA LEU A 41 11.39 -0.16 -4.83
C LEU A 41 10.52 0.93 -5.49
N VAL A 42 9.21 0.91 -5.26
CA VAL A 42 8.31 2.01 -5.67
C VAL A 42 8.74 3.32 -5.01
N ASP A 43 9.04 3.32 -3.71
CA ASP A 43 9.49 4.52 -2.99
C ASP A 43 10.82 5.05 -3.55
N VAL A 44 11.74 4.16 -3.95
CA VAL A 44 12.99 4.55 -4.63
C VAL A 44 12.70 5.19 -5.98
N GLU A 45 11.89 4.59 -6.84
CA GLU A 45 11.59 5.15 -8.16
C GLU A 45 10.85 6.51 -8.04
N MET A 46 9.96 6.67 -7.07
CA MET A 46 9.32 7.96 -6.79
C MET A 46 10.33 9.03 -6.37
N SER A 47 11.37 8.66 -5.60
CA SER A 47 12.45 9.57 -5.23
C SER A 47 13.29 10.01 -6.44
N LEU A 48 13.52 9.10 -7.38
CA LEU A 48 14.24 9.37 -8.63
C LEU A 48 13.42 10.25 -9.58
N ILE A 49 12.10 10.08 -9.61
CA ILE A 49 11.20 11.03 -10.29
C ILE A 49 11.36 12.43 -9.72
N LEU A 50 11.38 12.60 -8.40
CA LEU A 50 11.59 13.93 -7.80
C LEU A 50 12.93 14.52 -8.23
N ALA A 51 14.00 13.72 -8.19
CA ALA A 51 15.32 14.16 -8.63
C ALA A 51 15.29 14.65 -10.09
N ALA A 52 14.69 13.86 -10.99
CA ALA A 52 14.52 14.21 -12.40
C ALA A 52 13.69 15.48 -12.61
N LEU A 53 12.60 15.67 -11.84
CA LEU A 53 11.77 16.87 -11.90
C LEU A 53 12.53 18.14 -11.46
N LEU A 54 13.49 18.01 -10.55
CA LEU A 54 14.32 19.13 -10.09
C LEU A 54 15.53 19.38 -11.01
N ASP A 55 15.65 18.64 -12.11
CA ASP A 55 16.84 18.60 -12.99
C ASP A 55 18.14 18.34 -12.20
N THR A 56 18.05 17.53 -11.15
CA THR A 56 19.22 17.10 -10.37
C THR A 56 19.34 15.59 -10.43
N ARG A 57 20.57 15.09 -10.56
CA ARG A 57 20.87 13.67 -10.31
C ARG A 57 21.59 13.51 -8.98
N SER A 58 21.13 14.27 -7.98
CA SER A 58 21.84 14.38 -6.71
C SER A 58 21.20 13.48 -5.65
N ASP A 59 22.04 12.78 -4.89
CA ASP A 59 21.63 12.01 -3.71
C ASP A 59 20.87 12.88 -2.69
N ALA A 60 21.06 14.21 -2.74
CA ALA A 60 20.34 15.17 -1.91
C ALA A 60 18.82 15.18 -2.20
N ALA A 61 18.39 15.12 -3.45
CA ALA A 61 16.96 15.10 -3.79
C ALA A 61 16.30 13.81 -3.30
N VAL A 62 17.01 12.68 -3.43
CA VAL A 62 16.57 11.38 -2.92
C VAL A 62 16.49 11.40 -1.38
N ALA A 63 17.51 11.95 -0.70
CA ALA A 63 17.51 12.08 0.75
C ALA A 63 16.36 12.95 1.27
N VAL A 64 16.08 14.07 0.59
CA VAL A 64 14.92 14.92 0.92
C VAL A 64 13.62 14.14 0.75
N TYR A 65 13.46 13.41 -0.36
CA TYR A 65 12.26 12.59 -0.58
C TYR A 65 12.04 11.56 0.53
N LEU A 66 13.07 10.78 0.84
CA LEU A 66 13.01 9.71 1.84
C LEU A 66 12.89 10.24 3.28
N SER A 67 13.30 11.50 3.54
CA SER A 67 13.09 12.13 4.85
C SER A 67 11.62 12.44 5.14
N MET A 68 10.79 12.54 4.11
CA MET A 68 9.35 12.75 4.27
C MET A 68 8.67 11.47 4.73
N GLN A 69 8.33 11.41 6.02
CA GLN A 69 7.73 10.22 6.63
C GLN A 69 6.27 9.97 6.24
N ASN A 70 5.57 10.98 5.70
CA ASN A 70 4.17 10.85 5.34
C ASN A 70 3.99 10.88 3.81
N ALA A 71 3.22 9.93 3.29
CA ALA A 71 3.00 9.77 1.85
C ALA A 71 2.26 10.96 1.21
N ARG A 72 1.56 11.80 1.99
CA ARG A 72 0.92 13.00 1.47
C ARG A 72 1.96 14.06 1.10
N ALA A 73 2.89 14.35 2.00
CA ALA A 73 3.97 15.31 1.78
C ALA A 73 4.84 14.91 0.59
N GLN A 74 5.18 13.62 0.47
CA GLN A 74 5.88 13.07 -0.69
C GLN A 74 5.16 13.39 -2.01
N ARG A 75 3.85 13.14 -2.08
CA ARG A 75 3.03 13.43 -3.28
C ARG A 75 2.86 14.92 -3.54
N ASP A 76 2.73 15.73 -2.50
CA ASP A 76 2.57 17.19 -2.61
C ASP A 76 3.87 17.81 -3.15
N ALA A 77 5.04 17.34 -2.68
CA ALA A 77 6.35 17.74 -3.18
C ALA A 77 6.52 17.39 -4.67
N LEU A 78 6.23 16.13 -5.02
CA LEU A 78 6.26 15.65 -6.41
C LEU A 78 5.32 16.44 -7.33
N SER A 79 4.08 16.68 -6.88
CA SER A 79 3.09 17.44 -7.66
C SER A 79 3.54 18.88 -7.89
N SER A 80 4.16 19.51 -6.87
CA SER A 80 4.67 20.87 -6.96
C SER A 80 5.84 20.97 -7.93
N ALA A 81 6.79 20.04 -7.87
CA ALA A 81 7.91 19.98 -8.81
C ALA A 81 7.43 19.73 -10.25
N ALA A 82 6.49 18.80 -10.44
CA ALA A 82 5.94 18.49 -11.76
C ALA A 82 5.19 19.68 -12.39
N ALA A 83 4.47 20.48 -11.60
CA ALA A 83 3.75 21.65 -12.10
C ALA A 83 4.68 22.76 -12.64
N ILE A 84 5.95 22.77 -12.21
CA ILE A 84 6.97 23.71 -12.67
C ILE A 84 7.72 23.14 -13.88
N SER A 85 8.07 21.86 -13.82
CA SER A 85 9.03 21.25 -14.76
C SER A 85 8.38 20.56 -15.95
N LEU A 86 7.09 20.17 -15.85
CA LEU A 86 6.39 19.42 -16.90
C LEU A 86 5.24 20.23 -17.50
N SER A 87 4.91 19.94 -18.75
CA SER A 87 3.75 20.50 -19.43
C SER A 87 3.12 19.47 -20.38
N GLY A 88 1.94 19.78 -20.90
CA GLY A 88 1.27 18.95 -21.91
C GLY A 88 1.13 17.48 -21.53
N GLU A 89 1.55 16.60 -22.44
CA GLU A 89 1.44 15.15 -22.30
C GLU A 89 2.26 14.60 -21.13
N GLU A 90 3.47 15.12 -20.90
CA GLU A 90 4.35 14.64 -19.81
C GLU A 90 3.71 14.90 -18.44
N LEU A 91 3.11 16.08 -18.25
CA LEU A 91 2.39 16.41 -17.02
C LEU A 91 1.15 15.53 -16.84
N ALA A 92 0.43 15.22 -17.93
CA ALA A 92 -0.73 14.34 -17.88
C ALA A 92 -0.33 12.90 -17.49
N LEU A 93 0.72 12.36 -18.09
CA LEU A 93 1.27 11.03 -17.77
C LEU A 93 1.77 10.95 -16.32
N PHE A 94 2.43 12.01 -15.84
CA PHE A 94 2.86 12.10 -14.44
C PHE A 94 1.65 12.07 -13.48
N LYS A 95 0.61 12.86 -13.75
CA LYS A 95 -0.61 12.88 -12.91
C LYS A 95 -1.32 11.52 -12.88
N ALA A 96 -1.42 10.86 -14.04
CA ALA A 96 -1.97 9.51 -14.14
C ALA A 96 -1.15 8.50 -13.32
N THR A 97 0.19 8.55 -13.45
CA THR A 97 1.11 7.73 -12.65
C THR A 97 0.92 7.95 -11.14
N LEU A 98 0.85 9.22 -10.71
CA LEU A 98 0.68 9.57 -9.30
C LEU A 98 -0.68 9.11 -8.74
N ALA A 99 -1.73 9.12 -9.57
CA ALA A 99 -3.05 8.61 -9.21
C ALA A 99 -3.03 7.10 -8.95
N LEU A 100 -2.40 6.30 -9.82
CA LEU A 100 -2.26 4.85 -9.65
C LEU A 100 -1.41 4.49 -8.42
N HIS A 101 -0.31 5.22 -8.20
CA HIS A 101 0.49 5.10 -6.98
C HIS A 101 -0.36 5.39 -5.73
N LYS A 102 -1.10 6.50 -5.72
CA LYS A 102 -1.96 6.89 -4.58
C LYS A 102 -3.01 5.82 -4.29
N ALA A 103 -3.66 5.27 -5.31
CA ALA A 103 -4.69 4.24 -5.16
C ALA A 103 -4.19 2.98 -4.44
N SER A 104 -2.90 2.64 -4.61
CA SER A 104 -2.29 1.43 -4.04
C SER A 104 -1.61 1.67 -2.68
N SER A 105 -1.32 2.93 -2.33
CA SER A 105 -0.64 3.29 -1.08
C SER A 105 -1.42 2.91 0.19
N GLY A 106 -2.75 2.82 0.10
CA GLY A 106 -3.61 2.38 1.21
C GLY A 106 -3.35 0.92 1.58
N ASP A 107 -3.33 0.02 0.61
CA ASP A 107 -3.06 -1.41 0.85
C ASP A 107 -1.67 -1.62 1.46
N ARG A 108 -0.66 -0.83 1.05
CA ARG A 108 0.68 -0.90 1.64
C ARG A 108 0.66 -0.52 3.10
N ASN A 109 -0.05 0.57 3.44
CA ASN A 109 -0.17 1.03 4.82
C ASN A 109 -0.84 -0.04 5.67
N ASP A 110 -1.87 -0.68 5.13
CA ASP A 110 -2.62 -1.73 5.81
C ASP A 110 -1.77 -2.98 6.03
N PHE A 111 -0.88 -3.36 5.10
CA PHE A 111 0.08 -4.45 5.32
C PHE A 111 1.17 -4.10 6.33
N ALA A 112 1.70 -2.88 6.29
CA ALA A 112 2.79 -2.47 7.17
C ALA A 112 2.36 -2.26 8.63
N HIS A 113 1.11 -1.82 8.85
CA HIS A 113 0.63 -1.38 10.17
C HIS A 113 -0.61 -2.12 10.66
N GLY A 114 -1.09 -3.10 9.89
CA GLY A 114 -2.19 -3.98 10.25
C GLY A 114 -1.83 -4.94 11.37
N ILE A 115 -2.82 -5.29 12.17
CA ILE A 115 -2.71 -6.40 13.12
C ILE A 115 -3.28 -7.65 12.45
N PHE A 116 -2.46 -8.69 12.37
CA PHE A 116 -2.83 -9.94 11.73
C PHE A 116 -3.26 -10.99 12.76
N GLY A 117 -4.17 -11.85 12.33
CA GLY A 117 -4.61 -13.03 13.06
C GLY A 117 -4.91 -14.18 12.10
N VAL A 118 -5.27 -15.33 12.66
CA VAL A 118 -5.66 -16.50 11.89
C VAL A 118 -6.94 -17.10 12.44
N VAL A 119 -7.70 -17.74 11.57
CA VAL A 119 -8.81 -18.63 11.93
C VAL A 119 -8.28 -20.06 11.93
N SER A 120 -8.43 -20.78 13.04
CA SER A 120 -7.72 -22.04 13.28
C SER A 120 -7.90 -23.10 12.19
N ASN A 121 -9.07 -23.13 11.53
CA ASN A 121 -9.42 -24.16 10.54
C ASN A 121 -9.47 -23.63 9.09
N GLU A 122 -9.02 -22.40 8.84
CA GLU A 122 -9.03 -21.79 7.51
C GLU A 122 -7.60 -21.47 7.06
N PRO A 123 -6.92 -22.40 6.37
CA PRO A 123 -5.50 -22.25 6.03
C PRO A 123 -5.23 -21.18 4.95
N ASP A 124 -6.24 -20.77 4.20
CA ASP A 124 -6.11 -19.78 3.11
C ASP A 124 -6.61 -18.38 3.49
N GLN A 125 -6.79 -18.13 4.79
CA GLN A 125 -7.33 -16.88 5.30
C GLN A 125 -6.46 -16.27 6.41
N LEU A 126 -6.34 -14.94 6.35
CA LEU A 126 -5.75 -14.10 7.39
C LEU A 126 -6.79 -13.10 7.88
N ILE A 127 -6.87 -12.95 9.20
CA ILE A 127 -7.56 -11.83 9.81
C ILE A 127 -6.66 -10.60 9.70
N TRP A 128 -7.26 -9.47 9.38
CA TRP A 128 -6.64 -8.16 9.45
C TRP A 128 -7.52 -7.21 10.26
N CYS A 129 -6.89 -6.41 11.12
CA CYS A 129 -7.54 -5.38 11.91
C CYS A 129 -6.71 -4.10 11.90
N PRO A 130 -7.32 -2.91 11.78
CA PRO A 130 -6.60 -1.65 11.95
C PRO A 130 -5.96 -1.58 13.35
N SER A 131 -4.66 -1.27 13.42
CA SER A 131 -3.94 -1.18 14.70
C SER A 131 -4.56 -0.21 15.70
N ALA A 132 -5.11 0.92 15.24
CA ALA A 132 -5.83 1.86 16.11
C ALA A 132 -7.08 1.23 16.75
N LYS A 133 -7.81 0.39 16.02
CA LYS A 133 -9.00 -0.31 16.52
C LYS A 133 -8.62 -1.41 17.51
N PHE A 134 -7.57 -2.17 17.19
CA PHE A 134 -7.00 -3.16 18.09
C PHE A 134 -6.47 -2.53 19.39
N ALA A 135 -5.76 -1.41 19.31
CA ALA A 135 -5.27 -0.68 20.47
C ALA A 135 -6.42 -0.17 21.35
N ALA A 136 -7.46 0.43 20.75
CA ALA A 136 -8.64 0.88 21.49
C ALA A 136 -9.35 -0.28 22.20
N TRP A 137 -9.46 -1.44 21.57
CA TRP A 137 -9.98 -2.65 22.20
C TRP A 137 -9.11 -3.09 23.37
N MET A 138 -7.79 -3.19 23.18
CA MET A 138 -6.85 -3.61 24.21
C MET A 138 -6.83 -2.66 25.43
N THR A 139 -6.91 -1.35 25.20
CA THR A 139 -7.02 -0.36 26.28
C THR A 139 -8.30 -0.58 27.11
N ARG A 140 -9.45 -0.83 26.46
CA ARG A 140 -10.70 -1.11 27.17
C ARG A 140 -10.65 -2.43 27.94
N ALA A 141 -10.08 -3.47 27.33
CA ALA A 141 -9.90 -4.76 27.98
C ALA A 141 -9.04 -4.63 29.25
N ASN A 142 -7.93 -3.89 29.16
CA ASN A 142 -7.05 -3.62 30.30
C ASN A 142 -7.77 -2.81 31.40
N GLN A 143 -8.53 -1.78 31.01
CA GLN A 143 -9.28 -0.97 31.97
C GLN A 143 -10.30 -1.81 32.75
N ARG A 144 -11.05 -2.68 32.07
CA ARG A 144 -12.01 -3.60 32.71
C ARG A 144 -11.32 -4.57 33.65
N ALA A 145 -10.19 -5.13 33.23
CA ALA A 145 -9.38 -6.02 34.06
C ALA A 145 -8.90 -5.32 35.34
N TRP A 146 -8.45 -4.06 35.24
CA TRP A 146 -8.07 -3.25 36.41
C TRP A 146 -9.25 -2.93 37.33
N ASN A 147 -10.44 -2.77 36.78
CA ASN A 147 -11.66 -2.52 37.54
C ASN A 147 -12.36 -3.78 38.06
N LEU A 148 -11.82 -4.98 37.80
CA LEU A 148 -12.45 -6.27 38.11
C LEU A 148 -13.84 -6.44 37.47
N GLU A 149 -14.08 -5.79 36.33
CA GLU A 149 -15.33 -5.90 35.58
C GLU A 149 -15.35 -7.19 34.75
N SER A 150 -16.40 -8.00 34.89
CA SER A 150 -16.62 -9.16 34.04
C SER A 150 -17.26 -8.76 32.70
N ASP A 151 -16.68 -9.21 31.59
CA ASP A 151 -17.32 -9.18 30.27
C ASP A 151 -17.44 -10.63 29.76
N PRO A 152 -18.65 -11.15 29.51
CA PRO A 152 -18.81 -12.50 28.98
C PRO A 152 -18.26 -12.64 27.55
N ASP A 153 -18.09 -11.55 26.80
CA ASP A 153 -17.56 -11.57 25.44
C ASP A 153 -16.71 -10.32 25.12
N PRO A 154 -15.48 -10.25 25.67
CA PRO A 154 -14.63 -9.08 25.49
C PRO A 154 -14.20 -8.86 24.05
N HIS A 155 -14.35 -9.87 23.18
CA HIS A 155 -13.94 -9.81 21.78
C HIS A 155 -15.03 -9.27 20.84
N ALA A 156 -16.30 -9.20 21.26
CA ALA A 156 -17.41 -8.74 20.41
C ALA A 156 -17.15 -7.39 19.71
N PRO A 157 -16.66 -6.34 20.40
CA PRO A 157 -16.37 -5.06 19.75
C PRO A 157 -15.26 -5.16 18.71
N LEU A 158 -14.25 -6.01 18.94
CA LEU A 158 -13.13 -6.16 18.03
C LEU A 158 -13.52 -6.92 16.77
N ARG A 159 -14.35 -7.98 16.87
CA ARG A 159 -14.79 -8.76 15.71
C ARG A 159 -15.51 -7.92 14.64
N ASN A 160 -16.19 -6.85 15.03
CA ASN A 160 -16.82 -5.89 14.11
C ASN A 160 -15.83 -5.06 13.29
N GLU A 161 -14.58 -4.96 13.75
CA GLU A 161 -13.51 -4.17 13.13
C GLU A 161 -12.49 -5.06 12.39
N MET A 162 -12.72 -6.37 12.37
CA MET A 162 -11.89 -7.36 11.70
C MET A 162 -12.36 -7.62 10.28
N PHE A 163 -11.39 -7.90 9.42
CA PHE A 163 -11.61 -8.26 8.04
C PHE A 163 -10.80 -9.50 7.67
N ILE A 164 -11.16 -10.15 6.57
CA ILE A 164 -10.45 -11.28 6.01
C ILE A 164 -9.69 -10.86 4.75
N TYR A 165 -8.44 -11.32 4.68
CA TYR A 165 -7.69 -11.49 3.44
C TYR A 165 -7.65 -12.97 3.08
N THR A 166 -8.05 -13.30 1.86
CA THR A 166 -7.76 -14.61 1.26
C THR A 166 -6.39 -14.58 0.59
N LYS A 167 -5.82 -15.76 0.31
CA LYS A 167 -4.60 -15.86 -0.51
C LYS A 167 -4.74 -15.13 -1.86
N THR A 168 -5.88 -15.29 -2.53
CA THR A 168 -6.16 -14.64 -3.83
C THR A 168 -6.21 -13.11 -3.71
N ASP A 169 -6.75 -12.56 -2.62
CA ASP A 169 -6.72 -11.12 -2.38
C ASP A 169 -5.28 -10.60 -2.29
N LEU A 170 -4.42 -11.33 -1.56
CA LEU A 170 -3.01 -10.97 -1.39
C LEU A 170 -2.25 -11.06 -2.71
N GLU A 171 -2.46 -12.12 -3.50
CA GLU A 171 -1.87 -12.28 -4.83
C GLU A 171 -2.28 -11.14 -5.76
N THR A 172 -3.56 -10.74 -5.72
CA THR A 172 -4.04 -9.63 -6.53
C THR A 172 -3.40 -8.31 -6.14
N ILE A 173 -3.28 -8.02 -4.83
CA ILE A 173 -2.60 -6.82 -4.33
C ILE A 173 -1.12 -6.85 -4.73
N PHE A 174 -0.46 -8.00 -4.65
CA PHE A 174 0.92 -8.15 -5.10
C PHE A 174 1.10 -7.83 -6.59
N SER A 175 0.22 -8.36 -7.44
CA SER A 175 0.21 -8.02 -8.87
C SER A 175 -0.03 -6.52 -9.10
N GLN A 176 -0.92 -5.91 -8.33
CA GLN A 176 -1.15 -4.46 -8.39
C GLN A 176 0.10 -3.67 -8.00
N PHE A 177 0.84 -4.08 -6.97
CA PHE A 177 2.07 -3.39 -6.56
C PHE A 177 3.18 -3.52 -7.60
N SER A 178 3.31 -4.72 -8.20
CA SER A 178 4.26 -4.95 -9.29
C SER A 178 3.94 -4.07 -10.50
N PHE A 179 2.66 -3.95 -10.85
CA PHE A 179 2.23 -3.03 -11.91
C PHE A 179 2.50 -1.57 -11.58
N VAL A 180 2.25 -1.13 -10.33
CA VAL A 180 2.58 0.25 -9.90
C VAL A 180 4.09 0.49 -10.00
N PHE A 181 4.92 -0.47 -9.60
CA PHE A 181 6.37 -0.38 -9.78
C PHE A 181 6.74 -0.18 -11.25
N ASP A 182 6.19 -0.99 -12.15
CA ASP A 182 6.44 -0.85 -13.59
C ASP A 182 6.02 0.54 -14.09
N VAL A 183 4.84 1.01 -13.71
CA VAL A 183 4.34 2.35 -14.09
C VAL A 183 5.29 3.46 -13.59
N VAL A 184 5.67 3.44 -12.32
CA VAL A 184 6.53 4.49 -11.74
C VAL A 184 7.93 4.44 -12.36
N SER A 185 8.51 3.25 -12.53
CA SER A 185 9.82 3.09 -13.18
C SER A 185 9.79 3.59 -14.64
N ARG A 186 8.71 3.31 -15.39
CA ARG A 186 8.56 3.81 -16.77
C ARG A 186 8.30 5.31 -16.83
N MET A 187 7.65 5.90 -15.82
CA MET A 187 7.55 7.35 -15.68
C MET A 187 8.91 7.99 -15.42
N HIS A 188 9.72 7.40 -14.54
CA HIS A 188 11.10 7.85 -14.33
C HIS A 188 11.91 7.77 -15.64
N MET A 189 11.82 6.66 -16.39
CA MET A 189 12.43 6.57 -17.73
C MET A 189 11.92 7.65 -18.69
N ALA A 190 10.62 7.94 -18.69
CA ALA A 190 10.00 8.99 -19.49
C ALA A 190 10.48 10.41 -19.12
N LEU A 191 11.12 10.60 -17.97
CA LEU A 191 11.78 11.85 -17.58
C LEU A 191 13.29 11.85 -17.84
N SER A 192 13.83 10.74 -18.37
CA SER A 192 15.26 10.61 -18.62
C SER A 192 15.74 11.63 -19.65
N PRO A 193 16.95 12.17 -19.50
CA PRO A 193 17.61 12.95 -20.55
C PRO A 193 18.08 12.10 -21.74
N ILE A 194 18.09 10.76 -21.59
CA ILE A 194 18.43 9.83 -22.67
C ILE A 194 17.19 9.63 -23.54
N HIS A 195 17.24 10.10 -24.78
CA HIS A 195 16.10 10.08 -25.71
C HIS A 195 15.46 8.68 -25.86
N GLU A 196 16.28 7.63 -26.02
CA GLU A 196 15.78 6.25 -26.17
C GLU A 196 15.01 5.77 -24.93
N SER A 197 15.54 6.06 -23.73
CA SER A 197 14.89 5.73 -22.46
C SER A 197 13.57 6.49 -22.29
N ARG A 198 13.58 7.78 -22.64
CA ARG A 198 12.42 8.66 -22.62
C ARG A 198 11.29 8.14 -23.49
N GLU A 199 11.59 7.91 -24.78
CA GLU A 199 10.63 7.40 -25.75
C GLU A 199 10.09 6.03 -25.36
N PHE A 200 10.95 5.14 -24.84
CA PHE A 200 10.54 3.82 -24.39
C PHE A 200 9.55 3.89 -23.22
N GLY A 201 9.89 4.65 -22.17
CA GLY A 201 9.03 4.83 -20.99
C GLY A 201 7.67 5.42 -21.38
N ARG A 202 7.70 6.49 -22.18
CA ARG A 202 6.50 7.18 -22.67
C ARG A 202 5.59 6.27 -23.49
N LYS A 203 6.13 5.55 -24.49
CA LYS A 203 5.35 4.62 -25.32
C LYS A 203 4.73 3.50 -24.50
N TRP A 204 5.48 2.96 -23.53
CA TRP A 204 4.95 1.93 -22.66
C TRP A 204 3.80 2.45 -21.79
N LEU A 205 3.94 3.64 -21.19
CA LEU A 205 2.88 4.23 -20.37
C LEU A 205 1.60 4.46 -21.18
N LEU A 206 1.73 5.03 -22.38
CA LEU A 206 0.60 5.27 -23.28
C LEU A 206 -0.07 3.97 -23.76
N SER A 207 0.62 2.83 -23.74
CA SER A 207 0.00 1.55 -24.10
C SER A 207 -0.76 0.88 -22.94
N GLN A 208 -0.65 1.38 -21.71
CA GLN A 208 -1.33 0.78 -20.55
C GLN A 208 -2.80 1.23 -20.44
N PRO A 209 -3.77 0.30 -20.39
CA PRO A 209 -5.18 0.65 -20.24
C PRO A 209 -5.48 1.48 -18.98
N GLN A 210 -4.83 1.17 -17.86
CA GLN A 210 -5.02 1.88 -16.59
C GLN A 210 -4.55 3.32 -16.66
N ILE A 211 -3.47 3.59 -17.40
CA ILE A 211 -3.00 4.97 -17.65
C ILE A 211 -4.01 5.70 -18.52
N GLN A 212 -4.52 5.07 -19.58
CA GLN A 212 -5.55 5.67 -20.45
C GLN A 212 -6.82 6.04 -19.67
N VAL A 213 -7.24 5.19 -18.72
CA VAL A 213 -8.38 5.50 -17.85
C VAL A 213 -8.14 6.77 -17.03
N GLU A 214 -6.95 6.94 -16.44
CA GLU A 214 -6.64 8.14 -15.67
C GLU A 214 -6.44 9.39 -16.55
N LEU A 215 -5.88 9.24 -17.76
CA LEU A 215 -5.75 10.34 -18.72
C LEU A 215 -7.12 10.90 -19.14
N ASN A 216 -8.12 10.04 -19.31
CA ASN A 216 -9.48 10.45 -19.67
C ASN A 216 -10.26 11.12 -18.51
N ARG A 217 -9.71 11.13 -17.29
CA ARG A 217 -10.31 11.80 -16.12
C ARG A 217 -9.72 13.19 -15.85
N ALA A 218 -8.56 13.49 -16.44
CA ALA A 218 -7.79 14.71 -16.21
C ALA A 218 -8.23 15.86 -17.13
#